data_AF-A0A353NZA1-F1
#
_entry.id   AF-A0A353NZA1-F1
#
_cell.length_a   1.000
_cell.length_b   1.000
_cell.length_c   1.000
_cell.angle_alpha   90.00
_cell.angle_beta   90.00
_cell.angle_gamma   90.00
#
_symmetry.space_group_name_H-M   'P 1'
#
loop_
_entity.id
_entity.type
_entity.pdbx_description
1 polymer ?
#
loop_
_entity_poly.entity_id
_entity_poly.type
_entity_poly.pdbx_seq_one_letter_code
_entity_poly.pdbx_strand_id
1 'polypeptide(L)'
;MAKQKKALEFASKLQQLLREKDCSQKSLHDKTGLSLTTVNRIVKGGYGDIDHVAKILNALDLPHNFKFNLLVHKVADIAEGPAKEILKYGLHLYRSPKEYLTDFCPIPLERAYAAALHGISYKDILILAEECGLKSHLSSSFKAWDIISFGEKFRNKFGPEAFNTILARQVPQDFPPVLQMDFIKVDPASKYIEVINGEGKIIFDVPHIVLAHYNFRKSGKIAAHEHKGGIEFVYSLEGAFRLIYENKPYPKLMTADGPIFIYDATHQHSIKLENGNAGRLIIVRFYPDRKKLRGSINNNIKL
;
A
#
# COMPACT_ATOMS: atom_id res chain seq x y z
N MET A 1 11.67 -26.68 -24.99
CA MET A 1 10.41 -26.71 -24.21
C MET A 1 10.75 -26.90 -22.73
N ALA A 2 10.55 -25.88 -21.89
CA ALA A 2 10.76 -26.03 -20.45
C ALA A 2 9.71 -26.99 -19.86
N LYS A 3 10.13 -28.02 -19.11
CA LYS A 3 9.20 -28.90 -18.38
C LYS A 3 8.45 -28.07 -17.34
N GLN A 4 7.12 -28.00 -17.42
CA GLN A 4 6.32 -27.41 -16.35
C GLN A 4 6.54 -28.21 -15.05
N LYS A 5 6.72 -27.53 -13.91
CA LYS A 5 6.84 -28.14 -12.57
C LYS A 5 5.45 -28.39 -11.96
N LYS A 6 5.33 -29.42 -11.11
CA LYS A 6 4.08 -29.82 -10.44
C LYS A 6 3.81 -28.96 -9.22
N ALA A 7 2.55 -28.54 -9.02
CA ALA A 7 2.09 -27.87 -7.80
C ALA A 7 1.22 -28.83 -6.96
N LEU A 8 1.84 -29.80 -6.29
CA LEU A 8 1.11 -30.92 -5.68
C LEU A 8 0.30 -30.52 -4.43
N GLU A 9 0.80 -29.58 -3.62
CA GLU A 9 0.09 -29.11 -2.42
C GLU A 9 -1.13 -28.28 -2.81
N PHE A 10 -0.96 -27.38 -3.79
CA PHE A 10 -2.09 -26.67 -4.41
C PHE A 10 -3.11 -27.61 -5.03
N ALA A 11 -2.67 -28.61 -5.81
CA ALA A 11 -3.58 -29.57 -6.42
C ALA A 11 -4.39 -30.34 -5.36
N SER A 12 -3.74 -30.74 -4.26
CA SER A 12 -4.39 -31.39 -3.13
C SER A 12 -5.43 -30.48 -2.46
N LYS A 13 -5.05 -29.24 -2.14
CA LYS A 13 -5.94 -28.23 -1.55
C LYS A 13 -7.13 -27.90 -2.46
N LEU A 14 -6.89 -27.75 -3.76
CA LEU A 14 -7.94 -27.51 -4.74
C LEU A 14 -8.89 -28.70 -4.84
N GLN A 15 -8.39 -29.94 -4.86
CA GLN A 15 -9.24 -31.14 -4.86
C GLN A 15 -10.08 -31.27 -3.59
N GLN A 16 -9.49 -30.98 -2.43
CA GLN A 16 -10.23 -30.95 -1.17
C GLN A 16 -11.36 -29.92 -1.26
N LEU A 17 -11.06 -28.71 -1.69
CA LEU A 17 -12.06 -27.65 -1.85
C LEU A 17 -13.19 -28.04 -2.82
N LEU A 18 -12.87 -28.70 -3.94
CA LEU A 18 -13.89 -29.16 -4.89
C LEU A 18 -14.83 -30.20 -4.28
N ARG A 19 -14.32 -31.07 -3.40
CA ARG A 19 -15.15 -32.01 -2.63
C ARG A 19 -16.03 -31.28 -1.63
N GLU A 20 -15.49 -30.30 -0.92
CA GLU A 20 -16.24 -29.49 0.06
C GLU A 20 -17.36 -28.66 -0.60
N LYS A 21 -17.14 -28.20 -1.84
CA LYS A 21 -18.09 -27.40 -2.63
C LYS A 21 -19.01 -28.22 -3.53
N ASP A 22 -18.92 -29.54 -3.47
CA ASP A 22 -19.62 -30.47 -4.39
C ASP A 22 -19.51 -30.05 -5.88
N CYS A 23 -18.31 -29.61 -6.27
CA CYS A 23 -18.05 -29.07 -7.61
C CYS A 23 -17.21 -30.03 -8.44
N SER A 24 -17.81 -30.57 -9.52
CA SER A 24 -17.11 -31.46 -10.45
C SER A 24 -16.23 -30.72 -11.45
N GLN A 25 -15.21 -31.39 -11.98
CA GLN A 25 -14.36 -30.82 -13.05
C GLN A 25 -15.16 -30.53 -14.33
N LYS A 26 -16.27 -31.26 -14.56
CA LYS A 26 -17.19 -30.98 -15.66
C LYS A 26 -17.93 -29.65 -15.42
N SER A 27 -18.44 -29.42 -14.20
CA SER A 27 -19.06 -28.13 -13.85
C SER A 27 -18.09 -26.96 -14.01
N LEU A 28 -16.81 -27.14 -13.63
CA LEU A 28 -15.79 -26.13 -13.86
C LEU A 28 -15.53 -25.87 -15.35
N HIS A 29 -15.49 -26.92 -16.19
CA HIS A 29 -15.38 -26.77 -17.64
C HIS A 29 -16.52 -25.88 -18.16
N ASP A 30 -17.76 -26.21 -17.80
CA ASP A 30 -18.96 -25.49 -18.24
C ASP A 30 -18.95 -24.02 -17.79
N LYS A 31 -18.53 -23.76 -16.54
CA LYS A 31 -18.48 -22.40 -15.96
C LYS A 31 -17.34 -21.53 -16.49
N THR A 32 -16.21 -22.13 -16.87
CA THR A 32 -14.98 -21.39 -17.21
C THR A 32 -14.69 -21.32 -18.70
N GLY A 33 -15.34 -22.18 -19.51
CA GLY A 33 -15.05 -22.35 -20.94
C GLY A 33 -13.70 -23.01 -21.23
N LEU A 34 -12.98 -23.50 -20.21
CA LEU A 34 -11.69 -24.17 -20.37
C LEU A 34 -11.90 -25.62 -20.74
N SER A 35 -11.11 -26.17 -21.68
CA SER A 35 -11.22 -27.59 -22.04
C SER A 35 -11.17 -28.51 -20.81
N LEU A 36 -11.94 -29.60 -20.84
CA LEU A 36 -11.97 -30.57 -19.74
C LEU A 36 -10.57 -31.14 -19.43
N THR A 37 -9.73 -31.30 -20.47
CA THR A 37 -8.32 -31.69 -20.33
C THR A 37 -7.52 -30.66 -19.53
N THR A 38 -7.69 -29.37 -19.81
CA THR A 38 -7.06 -28.28 -19.06
C THR A 38 -7.49 -28.28 -17.60
N VAL A 39 -8.80 -28.39 -17.34
CA VAL A 39 -9.34 -28.43 -15.97
C VAL A 39 -8.79 -29.62 -15.20
N ASN A 40 -8.83 -30.82 -15.79
CA ASN A 40 -8.30 -32.03 -15.16
C ASN A 40 -6.81 -31.92 -14.85
N ARG A 41 -6.03 -31.34 -15.77
CA ARG A 41 -4.59 -31.14 -15.59
C ARG A 41 -4.28 -30.20 -14.41
N ILE A 42 -5.05 -29.12 -14.26
CA ILE A 42 -4.93 -28.17 -13.15
C ILE A 42 -5.35 -28.83 -11.83
N VAL A 43 -6.53 -29.44 -11.80
CA VAL A 43 -7.10 -30.00 -10.56
C VAL A 43 -6.28 -31.19 -10.08
N LYS A 44 -5.83 -32.06 -10.98
CA LYS A 44 -5.14 -33.31 -10.59
C LYS A 44 -3.64 -33.13 -10.33
N GLY A 45 -2.98 -32.24 -11.06
CA GLY A 45 -1.52 -32.12 -11.00
C GLY A 45 -1.01 -30.71 -10.73
N GLY A 46 -1.90 -29.73 -10.54
CA GLY A 46 -1.52 -28.32 -10.36
C GLY A 46 -0.95 -27.68 -11.62
N TYR A 47 -1.09 -28.35 -12.76
CA TYR A 47 -0.47 -28.00 -14.03
C TYR A 47 -1.35 -27.07 -14.85
N GLY A 48 -0.90 -25.84 -15.04
CA GLY A 48 -1.55 -24.85 -15.89
C GLY A 48 -1.01 -23.46 -15.63
N ASP A 49 -1.20 -22.56 -16.59
CA ASP A 49 -0.94 -21.13 -16.38
C ASP A 49 -1.84 -20.56 -15.27
N ILE A 50 -1.50 -19.35 -14.83
CA ILE A 50 -2.20 -18.66 -13.73
C ILE A 50 -3.59 -18.22 -14.16
N ASP A 51 -3.77 -17.81 -15.42
CA ASP A 51 -5.06 -17.33 -15.94
C ASP A 51 -6.13 -18.41 -15.88
N HIS A 52 -5.80 -19.64 -16.29
CA HIS A 52 -6.70 -20.78 -16.20
C HIS A 52 -7.02 -21.15 -14.74
N VAL A 53 -6.06 -21.00 -13.83
CA VAL A 53 -6.30 -21.22 -12.39
C VAL A 53 -7.19 -20.13 -11.80
N ALA A 54 -6.95 -18.86 -12.12
CA ALA A 54 -7.76 -17.75 -11.64
C ALA A 54 -9.22 -17.88 -12.13
N LYS A 55 -9.43 -18.30 -13.39
CA LYS A 55 -10.77 -18.62 -13.92
C LYS A 55 -11.47 -19.71 -13.11
N ILE A 56 -10.77 -20.80 -12.78
CA ILE A 56 -11.31 -21.88 -11.93
C ILE A 56 -11.66 -21.35 -10.53
N LEU A 57 -10.76 -20.62 -9.88
CA LEU A 57 -10.99 -20.09 -8.54
C LEU A 57 -12.15 -19.09 -8.50
N ASN A 58 -12.33 -18.28 -9.55
CA ASN A 58 -13.47 -17.40 -9.68
C ASN A 58 -14.79 -18.15 -9.87
N ALA A 59 -14.79 -19.24 -10.65
CA ALA A 59 -15.97 -20.09 -10.85
C ALA A 59 -16.43 -20.85 -9.58
N LEU A 60 -15.57 -20.93 -8.57
CA LEU A 60 -15.86 -21.57 -7.28
C LEU A 60 -16.52 -20.63 -6.25
N ASP A 61 -16.71 -19.36 -6.61
CA ASP A 61 -17.37 -18.35 -5.77
C ASP A 61 -16.84 -18.32 -4.32
N LEU A 62 -15.51 -18.35 -4.20
CA LEU A 62 -14.83 -18.32 -2.91
C LEU A 62 -14.64 -16.87 -2.43
N PRO A 63 -14.54 -16.64 -1.11
CA PRO A 63 -14.01 -15.40 -0.57
C PRO A 63 -12.65 -15.03 -1.19
N HIS A 64 -12.43 -13.75 -1.49
CA HIS A 64 -11.24 -13.29 -2.25
C HIS A 64 -9.93 -13.61 -1.54
N ASN A 65 -9.86 -13.45 -0.21
CA ASN A 65 -8.70 -13.84 0.62
C ASN A 65 -8.35 -15.34 0.46
N PHE A 66 -9.36 -16.21 0.33
CA PHE A 66 -9.16 -17.64 0.13
C PHE A 66 -8.62 -17.97 -1.27
N LYS A 67 -9.13 -17.28 -2.30
CA LYS A 67 -8.59 -17.37 -3.68
C LYS A 67 -7.12 -16.94 -3.72
N PHE A 68 -6.80 -15.83 -3.07
CA PHE A 68 -5.44 -15.30 -2.99
C PHE A 68 -4.49 -16.29 -2.31
N ASN A 69 -4.87 -16.83 -1.15
CA ASN A 69 -4.07 -17.83 -0.43
C ASN A 69 -3.81 -19.09 -1.30
N LEU A 70 -4.81 -19.62 -1.98
CA LEU A 70 -4.64 -20.78 -2.87
C LEU A 70 -3.71 -20.48 -4.06
N LEU A 71 -3.79 -19.28 -4.63
CA LEU A 71 -2.86 -18.83 -5.67
C LEU A 71 -1.44 -18.71 -5.15
N VAL A 72 -1.24 -18.12 -3.96
CA VAL A 72 0.07 -18.03 -3.31
C VAL A 72 0.65 -19.42 -3.07
N HIS A 73 -0.14 -20.36 -2.56
CA HIS A 73 0.28 -21.76 -2.37
C HIS A 73 0.67 -22.43 -3.69
N LYS A 74 -0.12 -22.27 -4.76
CA LYS A 74 0.22 -22.81 -6.09
C LYS A 74 1.59 -22.36 -6.54
N VAL A 75 1.88 -21.07 -6.41
CA VAL A 75 3.12 -20.55 -6.96
C VAL A 75 4.31 -20.81 -6.03
N ALA A 76 4.10 -20.90 -4.72
CA ALA A 76 5.09 -21.40 -3.78
C ALA A 76 5.56 -22.82 -4.13
N ASP A 77 4.64 -23.72 -4.50
CA ASP A 77 4.97 -25.12 -4.84
C ASP A 77 5.85 -25.28 -6.09
N ILE A 78 5.77 -24.35 -7.06
CA ILE A 78 6.42 -24.50 -8.38
C ILE A 78 7.58 -23.54 -8.62
N ALA A 79 7.85 -22.62 -7.69
CA ALA A 79 8.86 -21.59 -7.86
C ALA A 79 10.28 -22.09 -7.59
N GLU A 80 11.23 -21.62 -8.40
CA GLU A 80 12.66 -21.48 -8.06
C GLU A 80 13.11 -20.08 -8.50
N GLY A 81 13.95 -19.42 -7.70
CA GLY A 81 14.17 -17.97 -7.83
C GLY A 81 12.93 -17.17 -7.37
N PRO A 82 13.09 -15.93 -6.88
CA PRO A 82 12.23 -15.53 -5.78
C PRO A 82 10.90 -15.00 -6.28
N ALA A 83 9.86 -15.83 -6.19
CA ALA A 83 8.45 -15.43 -6.24
C ALA A 83 8.13 -14.49 -7.42
N LYS A 84 8.91 -14.61 -8.50
CA LYS A 84 9.38 -13.48 -9.30
C LYS A 84 8.36 -12.95 -10.29
N GLU A 85 7.40 -13.78 -10.61
CA GLU A 85 6.30 -13.45 -11.51
C GLU A 85 4.96 -13.29 -10.73
N ILE A 86 4.88 -13.77 -9.48
CA ILE A 86 3.66 -13.89 -8.65
C ILE A 86 2.97 -12.56 -8.39
N LEU A 87 3.75 -11.49 -8.30
CA LEU A 87 3.30 -10.15 -7.93
C LEU A 87 3.12 -9.22 -9.13
N LYS A 88 3.39 -9.72 -10.35
CA LYS A 88 3.25 -8.95 -11.59
C LYS A 88 1.79 -8.74 -12.01
N TYR A 89 0.89 -9.65 -11.60
CA TYR A 89 -0.55 -9.60 -11.92
C TYR A 89 -1.45 -9.55 -10.68
N GLY A 90 -0.87 -9.37 -9.48
CA GLY A 90 -1.62 -9.32 -8.22
C GLY A 90 -2.77 -8.31 -8.24
N LEU A 91 -2.59 -7.16 -8.90
CA LEU A 91 -3.61 -6.13 -9.11
C LEU A 91 -4.86 -6.63 -9.87
N HIS A 92 -4.72 -7.60 -10.77
CA HIS A 92 -5.84 -8.15 -11.55
C HIS A 92 -6.70 -9.16 -10.78
N LEU A 93 -6.30 -9.53 -9.57
CA LEU A 93 -7.10 -10.36 -8.66
C LEU A 93 -8.11 -9.53 -7.85
N TYR A 94 -7.99 -8.20 -7.92
CA TYR A 94 -8.86 -7.25 -7.25
C TYR A 94 -9.72 -6.55 -8.29
N ARG A 95 -10.99 -6.33 -7.97
CA ARG A 95 -11.97 -5.72 -8.86
C ARG A 95 -11.74 -4.23 -9.00
N SER A 96 -11.06 -3.61 -8.03
CA SER A 96 -10.68 -2.20 -8.05
C SER A 96 -9.36 -1.96 -7.31
N PRO A 97 -8.64 -0.85 -7.59
CA PRO A 97 -7.49 -0.45 -6.78
C PRO A 97 -7.84 -0.23 -5.31
N LYS A 98 -9.07 0.18 -4.98
CA LYS A 98 -9.54 0.31 -3.60
C LYS A 98 -9.53 -1.03 -2.87
N GLU A 99 -10.09 -2.08 -3.50
CA GLU A 99 -10.14 -3.44 -2.93
C GLU A 99 -8.72 -4.00 -2.73
N TYR A 100 -7.83 -3.75 -3.70
CA TYR A 100 -6.41 -4.04 -3.57
C TYR A 100 -5.82 -3.38 -2.31
N LEU A 101 -6.03 -2.07 -2.12
CA LEU A 101 -5.40 -1.31 -1.04
C LEU A 101 -5.94 -1.68 0.35
N THR A 102 -7.22 -2.02 0.48
CA THR A 102 -7.84 -2.39 1.77
C THR A 102 -7.42 -3.76 2.27
N ASP A 103 -7.14 -4.71 1.39
CA ASP A 103 -6.80 -6.09 1.77
C ASP A 103 -5.35 -6.23 2.25
N PHE A 104 -4.44 -5.36 1.81
CA PHE A 104 -3.02 -5.47 2.15
C PHE A 104 -2.62 -4.76 3.45
N CYS A 105 -3.39 -3.78 3.92
CA CYS A 105 -3.07 -3.07 5.15
C CYS A 105 -4.34 -2.52 5.81
N PRO A 106 -4.50 -2.65 7.14
CA PRO A 106 -5.62 -2.03 7.88
C PRO A 106 -5.51 -0.49 7.98
N ILE A 107 -4.48 0.10 7.38
CA ILE A 107 -4.32 1.55 7.26
C ILE A 107 -4.99 1.99 5.95
N PRO A 108 -5.70 3.14 5.92
CA PRO A 108 -6.43 3.65 4.76
C PRO A 108 -5.51 4.02 3.57
N LEU A 109 -4.91 3.03 2.93
CA LEU A 109 -4.00 3.17 1.78
C LEU A 109 -4.72 3.70 0.54
N GLU A 110 -6.04 3.62 0.47
CA GLU A 110 -6.85 4.31 -0.53
C GLU A 110 -6.65 5.83 -0.50
N ARG A 111 -6.34 6.42 0.67
CA ARG A 111 -5.96 7.84 0.78
C ARG A 111 -4.62 8.13 0.11
N ALA A 112 -3.65 7.20 0.19
CA ALA A 112 -2.36 7.29 -0.51
C ALA A 112 -2.54 7.39 -2.00
N TYR A 113 -3.31 6.44 -2.50
CA TYR A 113 -3.54 6.26 -3.90
C TYR A 113 -4.29 7.46 -4.48
N ALA A 114 -5.33 7.90 -3.78
CA ALA A 114 -6.05 9.11 -4.15
C ALA A 114 -5.15 10.35 -4.09
N ALA A 115 -4.32 10.50 -3.05
CA ALA A 115 -3.38 11.62 -2.94
C ALA A 115 -2.28 11.58 -4.00
N ALA A 116 -1.99 10.43 -4.59
CA ALA A 116 -1.06 10.35 -5.72
C ALA A 116 -1.69 10.62 -7.08
N LEU A 117 -2.90 10.12 -7.31
CA LEU A 117 -3.41 9.95 -8.67
C LEU A 117 -4.72 10.70 -8.95
N HIS A 118 -5.48 11.08 -7.92
CA HIS A 118 -6.87 11.53 -8.08
C HIS A 118 -7.23 12.77 -7.26
N GLY A 119 -6.38 13.23 -6.35
CA GLY A 119 -6.66 14.40 -5.51
C GLY A 119 -6.71 15.70 -6.31
N ILE A 120 -7.17 16.77 -5.66
CA ILE A 120 -7.07 18.12 -6.25
C ILE A 120 -5.62 18.60 -6.24
N SER A 121 -5.11 19.03 -7.39
CA SER A 121 -3.72 19.45 -7.55
C SER A 121 -3.39 20.72 -6.73
N TYR A 122 -2.12 20.92 -6.38
CA TYR A 122 -1.70 22.15 -5.71
C TYR A 122 -1.99 23.40 -6.56
N LYS A 123 -1.87 23.29 -7.89
CA LYS A 123 -2.20 24.36 -8.82
C LYS A 123 -3.66 24.79 -8.71
N ASP A 124 -4.57 23.82 -8.58
CA ASP A 124 -6.01 24.12 -8.41
C ASP A 124 -6.29 24.70 -7.02
N ILE A 125 -5.55 24.27 -5.98
CA ILE A 125 -5.61 24.88 -4.65
C ILE A 125 -5.10 26.33 -4.66
N LEU A 126 -4.03 26.63 -5.41
CA LEU A 126 -3.54 28.00 -5.59
C LEU A 126 -4.58 28.90 -6.25
N ILE A 127 -5.23 28.42 -7.32
CA ILE A 127 -6.31 29.14 -8.01
C ILE A 127 -7.48 29.38 -7.03
N LEU A 128 -7.91 28.35 -6.33
CA LEU A 128 -8.99 28.46 -5.35
C LEU A 128 -8.64 29.41 -4.20
N ALA A 129 -7.40 29.39 -3.72
CA ALA A 129 -6.93 30.30 -2.68
C ALA A 129 -6.91 31.74 -3.16
N GLU A 130 -6.62 31.98 -4.44
CA GLU A 130 -6.74 33.31 -5.06
C GLU A 130 -8.19 33.77 -5.12
N GLU A 131 -9.08 32.93 -5.65
CA GLU A 131 -10.52 33.20 -5.73
C GLU A 131 -11.16 33.46 -4.35
N CYS A 132 -10.68 32.77 -3.31
CA CYS A 132 -11.21 32.88 -1.95
C CYS A 132 -10.49 33.92 -1.07
N GLY A 133 -9.51 34.65 -1.61
CA GLY A 133 -8.75 35.66 -0.86
C GLY A 133 -7.87 35.08 0.25
N LEU A 134 -7.34 33.86 0.06
CA LEU A 134 -6.45 33.14 0.97
C LEU A 134 -5.02 32.94 0.41
N LYS A 135 -4.72 33.48 -0.77
CA LYS A 135 -3.42 33.34 -1.46
C LYS A 135 -2.22 33.79 -0.63
N SER A 136 -2.39 34.78 0.26
CA SER A 136 -1.34 35.26 1.18
C SER A 136 -0.82 34.18 2.14
N HIS A 137 -1.51 33.04 2.24
CA HIS A 137 -1.13 31.91 3.09
C HIS A 137 -0.45 30.76 2.34
N LEU A 138 -0.26 30.91 1.02
CA LEU A 138 0.41 29.93 0.17
C LEU A 138 1.68 30.56 -0.40
N SER A 139 2.82 29.89 -0.24
CA SER A 139 4.04 30.35 -0.89
C SER A 139 4.08 29.92 -2.36
N SER A 140 4.86 30.62 -3.17
CA SER A 140 5.08 30.30 -4.58
C SER A 140 5.85 28.98 -4.80
N SER A 141 6.40 28.39 -3.74
CA SER A 141 7.16 27.14 -3.75
C SER A 141 6.38 26.04 -3.02
N PHE A 142 6.33 24.82 -3.58
CA PHE A 142 5.63 23.69 -2.96
C PHE A 142 6.19 23.39 -1.57
N LYS A 143 5.46 23.75 -0.52
CA LYS A 143 5.76 23.38 0.87
C LYS A 143 4.53 22.71 1.45
N ALA A 144 4.69 21.49 1.96
CA ALA A 144 3.63 20.76 2.65
C ALA A 144 2.95 21.59 3.77
N TRP A 145 3.70 22.56 4.33
CA TRP A 145 3.24 23.52 5.34
C TRP A 145 2.12 24.45 4.87
N ASP A 146 2.17 24.89 3.61
CA ASP A 146 1.24 25.87 3.06
C ASP A 146 -0.16 25.25 2.89
N ILE A 147 -0.18 23.98 2.54
CA ILE A 147 -1.39 23.16 2.38
C ILE A 147 -2.14 22.97 3.71
N ILE A 148 -1.43 22.65 4.79
CA ILE A 148 -2.05 22.46 6.11
C ILE A 148 -2.63 23.78 6.61
N SER A 149 -1.85 24.84 6.51
CA SER A 149 -2.25 26.21 6.87
C SER A 149 -3.48 26.65 6.06
N PHE A 150 -3.46 26.45 4.74
CA PHE A 150 -4.61 26.73 3.89
C PHE A 150 -5.85 25.91 4.29
N GLY A 151 -5.71 24.60 4.51
CA GLY A 151 -6.83 23.75 4.88
C GLY A 151 -7.46 24.12 6.22
N GLU A 152 -6.68 24.59 7.19
CA GLU A 152 -7.20 25.15 8.45
C GLU A 152 -7.93 26.47 8.22
N LYS A 153 -7.32 27.41 7.49
CA LYS A 153 -7.92 28.73 7.21
C LYS A 153 -9.19 28.63 6.37
N PHE A 154 -9.19 27.75 5.38
CA PHE A 154 -10.35 27.49 4.53
C PHE A 154 -11.50 26.91 5.35
N ARG A 155 -11.24 25.88 6.18
CA ARG A 155 -12.25 25.29 7.08
C ARG A 155 -12.81 26.33 8.06
N ASN A 156 -11.97 27.20 8.60
CA ASN A 156 -12.41 28.26 9.50
C ASN A 156 -13.29 29.31 8.79
N LYS A 157 -13.03 29.57 7.50
CA LYS A 157 -13.76 30.59 6.73
C LYS A 157 -15.07 30.08 6.12
N PHE A 158 -15.10 28.84 5.65
CA PHE A 158 -16.21 28.30 4.84
C PHE A 158 -16.85 27.03 5.43
N GLY A 159 -16.32 26.53 6.54
CA GLY A 159 -16.80 25.30 7.17
C GLY A 159 -16.19 24.02 6.59
N PRO A 160 -16.31 22.90 7.33
CA PRO A 160 -15.73 21.62 6.95
C PRO A 160 -16.42 20.97 5.73
N GLU A 161 -17.71 21.19 5.53
CA GLU A 161 -18.45 20.63 4.39
C GLU A 161 -17.98 21.23 3.06
N ALA A 162 -17.86 22.56 2.98
CA ALA A 162 -17.36 23.24 1.78
C ALA A 162 -15.94 22.77 1.43
N PHE A 163 -15.08 22.58 2.42
CA PHE A 163 -13.74 22.05 2.24
C PHE A 163 -13.76 20.62 1.67
N ASN A 164 -14.61 19.75 2.20
CA ASN A 164 -14.75 18.37 1.70
C ASN A 164 -15.32 18.33 0.27
N THR A 165 -16.29 19.20 -0.06
CA THR A 165 -16.84 19.33 -1.42
C THR A 165 -15.76 19.71 -2.42
N ILE A 166 -14.85 20.62 -2.04
CA ILE A 166 -13.71 21.02 -2.88
C ILE A 166 -12.76 19.85 -3.10
N LEU A 167 -12.37 19.15 -2.04
CA LEU A 167 -11.47 18.00 -2.12
C LEU A 167 -12.06 16.84 -2.94
N ALA A 168 -13.39 16.76 -3.06
CA ALA A 168 -14.08 15.73 -3.83
C ALA A 168 -14.19 16.02 -5.33
N ARG A 169 -13.93 17.24 -5.80
CA ARG A 169 -14.23 17.65 -7.19
C ARG A 169 -13.53 16.82 -8.28
N GLN A 170 -12.34 16.30 -8.00
CA GLN A 170 -11.52 15.55 -8.95
C GLN A 170 -11.30 14.09 -8.53
N VAL A 171 -11.86 13.69 -7.39
CA VAL A 171 -11.66 12.36 -6.82
C VAL A 171 -12.83 11.45 -7.22
N PRO A 172 -12.59 10.26 -7.80
CA PRO A 172 -13.67 9.31 -8.09
C PRO A 172 -14.45 8.93 -6.83
N GLN A 173 -15.74 8.63 -6.95
CA GLN A 173 -16.62 8.30 -5.82
C GLN A 173 -16.12 7.15 -4.94
N ASP A 174 -15.30 6.26 -5.50
CA ASP A 174 -14.72 5.13 -4.78
C ASP A 174 -13.60 5.54 -3.81
N PHE A 175 -13.03 6.74 -3.94
CA PHE A 175 -11.88 7.20 -3.17
C PHE A 175 -12.21 8.36 -2.23
N PRO A 176 -11.51 8.48 -1.09
CA PRO A 176 -11.72 9.58 -0.17
C PRO A 176 -11.22 10.89 -0.78
N PRO A 177 -11.93 12.01 -0.56
CA PRO A 177 -11.52 13.32 -1.05
C PRO A 177 -10.22 13.75 -0.37
N VAL A 178 -9.16 13.94 -1.15
CA VAL A 178 -7.81 14.26 -0.67
C VAL A 178 -7.10 15.22 -1.62
N LEU A 179 -6.02 15.83 -1.15
CA LEU A 179 -5.15 16.67 -1.97
C LEU A 179 -4.22 15.78 -2.80
N GLN A 180 -4.00 16.14 -4.07
CA GLN A 180 -3.00 15.50 -4.89
C GLN A 180 -1.62 16.07 -4.57
N MET A 181 -0.66 15.17 -4.37
CA MET A 181 0.75 15.48 -4.20
C MET A 181 1.42 15.35 -5.57
N ASP A 182 2.02 16.44 -6.07
CA ASP A 182 2.73 16.45 -7.36
C ASP A 182 4.11 15.78 -7.20
N PHE A 183 4.25 14.53 -7.64
CA PHE A 183 5.51 13.78 -7.53
C PHE A 183 6.40 13.93 -8.77
N ILE A 184 7.69 14.24 -8.56
CA ILE A 184 8.76 14.10 -9.57
C ILE A 184 9.49 12.74 -9.38
N LYS A 185 9.88 12.15 -10.51
CA LYS A 185 10.31 10.75 -10.69
C LYS A 185 11.67 10.34 -10.04
N VAL A 186 11.65 9.12 -9.45
CA VAL A 186 12.69 8.03 -9.24
C VAL A 186 13.81 8.12 -8.17
N ASP A 187 13.85 7.17 -7.19
CA ASP A 187 14.86 6.10 -6.94
C ASP A 187 14.48 5.18 -5.71
N PRO A 188 15.05 3.97 -5.50
CA PRO A 188 14.49 2.94 -4.59
C PRO A 188 14.61 3.15 -3.06
N ALA A 189 13.50 2.90 -2.34
CA ALA A 189 13.33 2.87 -0.87
C ALA A 189 14.21 1.94 -0.04
N SER A 190 14.75 0.88 -0.65
CA SER A 190 15.23 -0.30 0.10
C SER A 190 16.64 -0.12 0.67
N LYS A 191 17.15 1.11 0.70
CA LYS A 191 18.45 1.44 1.23
C LYS A 191 18.29 2.66 2.12
N TYR A 192 18.93 2.63 3.29
CA TYR A 192 19.09 3.77 4.20
C TYR A 192 17.92 4.05 5.13
N ILE A 193 17.79 3.19 6.15
CA ILE A 193 17.07 3.53 7.36
C ILE A 193 17.94 3.10 8.52
N GLU A 194 18.58 4.08 9.16
CA GLU A 194 19.28 3.86 10.42
C GLU A 194 18.26 4.01 11.56
N VAL A 195 18.07 2.94 12.35
CA VAL A 195 17.10 2.87 13.46
C VAL A 195 17.84 2.91 14.79
N ILE A 196 17.91 4.07 15.42
CA ILE A 196 18.66 4.26 16.66
C ILE A 196 17.77 3.95 17.87
N ASN A 197 18.28 3.17 18.82
CA ASN A 197 17.57 2.72 20.03
C ASN A 197 16.22 2.05 19.72
N GLY A 198 16.17 1.26 18.65
CA GLY A 198 14.98 0.51 18.25
C GLY A 198 15.32 -0.63 17.30
N GLU A 199 14.32 -1.41 16.98
CA GLU A 199 14.38 -2.48 15.99
C GLU A 199 13.25 -2.30 14.97
N GLY A 200 13.54 -2.57 13.70
CA GLY A 200 12.56 -2.57 12.62
C GLY A 200 12.37 -3.97 12.05
N LYS A 201 11.12 -4.31 11.75
CA LYS A 201 10.75 -5.51 11.00
C LYS A 201 9.92 -5.11 9.80
N ILE A 202 10.35 -5.53 8.61
CA ILE A 202 9.50 -5.50 7.43
C ILE A 202 8.46 -6.61 7.62
N ILE A 203 7.19 -6.24 7.70
CA ILE A 203 6.08 -7.18 7.82
C ILE A 203 5.69 -7.69 6.44
N PHE A 204 5.71 -6.81 5.44
CA PHE A 204 5.24 -7.10 4.11
C PHE A 204 5.90 -6.18 3.07
N ASP A 205 6.31 -6.73 1.93
CA ASP A 205 6.96 -6.01 0.82
C ASP A 205 6.45 -6.56 -0.52
N VAL A 206 5.79 -5.71 -1.29
CA VAL A 206 5.30 -5.94 -2.66
C VAL A 206 5.78 -4.81 -3.57
N PRO A 207 5.71 -4.90 -4.92
CA PRO A 207 6.45 -4.00 -5.80
C PRO A 207 6.23 -2.51 -5.52
N HIS A 208 5.07 -2.15 -4.96
CA HIS A 208 4.60 -0.80 -4.73
C HIS A 208 4.25 -0.50 -3.27
N ILE A 209 4.31 -1.46 -2.34
CA ILE A 209 4.00 -1.24 -0.92
C ILE A 209 5.03 -1.95 -0.05
N VAL A 210 5.61 -1.22 0.90
CA VAL A 210 6.41 -1.80 1.99
C VAL A 210 5.77 -1.41 3.31
N LEU A 211 5.32 -2.39 4.07
CA LEU A 211 4.84 -2.24 5.44
C LEU A 211 5.96 -2.62 6.41
N ALA A 212 6.35 -1.66 7.24
CA ALA A 212 7.34 -1.83 8.28
C ALA A 212 6.74 -1.52 9.66
N HIS A 213 7.20 -2.28 10.66
CA HIS A 213 6.89 -2.07 12.06
C HIS A 213 8.17 -1.84 12.83
N TYR A 214 8.19 -0.80 13.64
CA TYR A 214 9.35 -0.42 14.45
C TYR A 214 8.98 -0.39 15.93
N ASN A 215 9.82 -1.02 16.74
CA ASN A 215 9.76 -0.97 18.19
C ASN A 215 10.91 -0.10 18.69
N PHE A 216 10.61 0.97 19.41
CA PHE A 216 11.59 1.88 19.97
C PHE A 216 11.66 1.75 21.49
N ARG A 217 12.90 1.82 21.99
CA ARG A 217 13.20 2.06 23.41
C ARG A 217 13.32 3.57 23.64
N LYS A 218 13.80 3.97 24.83
CA LYS A 218 13.94 5.38 25.22
C LYS A 218 14.73 6.19 24.19
N SER A 219 14.16 7.34 23.80
CA SER A 219 14.76 8.27 22.82
C SER A 219 15.04 7.65 21.45
N GLY A 220 14.28 6.62 21.06
CA GLY A 220 14.40 5.99 19.76
C GLY A 220 14.13 6.95 18.60
N LYS A 221 14.81 6.74 17.48
CA LYS A 221 14.58 7.52 16.26
C LYS A 221 14.86 6.71 15.00
N ILE A 222 14.15 7.07 13.95
CA ILE A 222 14.53 6.80 12.58
C ILE A 222 15.35 8.00 12.11
N ALA A 223 16.60 7.76 11.73
CA ALA A 223 17.51 8.79 11.27
C ALA A 223 16.99 9.49 10.01
N ALA A 224 17.64 10.60 9.66
CA ALA A 224 17.32 11.34 8.45
C ALA A 224 17.51 10.44 7.22
N HIS A 225 16.45 10.28 6.44
CA HIS A 225 16.46 9.48 5.23
C HIS A 225 15.56 10.12 4.18
N GLU A 226 15.71 9.62 2.95
CA GLU A 226 14.91 10.01 1.80
C GLU A 226 14.37 8.74 1.15
N HIS A 227 13.16 8.85 0.64
CA HIS A 227 12.43 7.76 0.03
C HIS A 227 11.94 8.25 -1.34
N LYS A 228 12.85 8.18 -2.31
CA LYS A 228 12.74 8.89 -3.60
C LYS A 228 11.54 8.41 -4.43
N GLY A 229 10.45 9.17 -4.37
CA GLY A 229 9.27 9.01 -5.23
C GLY A 229 8.16 8.13 -4.64
N GLY A 230 8.10 7.98 -3.31
CA GLY A 230 7.04 7.23 -2.64
C GLY A 230 6.39 8.02 -1.51
N ILE A 231 5.12 7.72 -1.25
CA ILE A 231 4.36 8.27 -0.12
C ILE A 231 4.66 7.45 1.12
N GLU A 232 4.86 8.11 2.26
CA GLU A 232 4.93 7.44 3.55
C GLU A 232 3.70 7.73 4.40
N PHE A 233 3.13 6.64 4.93
CA PHE A 233 2.11 6.62 5.96
C PHE A 233 2.82 6.33 7.26
N VAL A 234 2.67 7.20 8.23
CA VAL A 234 3.26 7.01 9.54
C VAL A 234 2.14 7.02 10.57
N TYR A 235 2.07 5.93 11.31
CA TYR A 235 1.05 5.71 12.31
C TYR A 235 1.69 5.25 13.62
N SER A 236 1.46 6.00 14.68
CA SER A 236 1.88 5.58 16.02
C SER A 236 0.89 4.55 16.55
N LEU A 237 1.38 3.39 16.98
CA LEU A 237 0.60 2.45 17.79
C LEU A 237 0.75 2.75 19.29
N GLU A 238 1.87 3.33 19.69
CA GLU A 238 2.20 3.63 21.07
C GLU A 238 3.28 4.71 21.12
N GLY A 239 3.16 5.63 22.07
CA GLY A 239 4.11 6.73 22.24
C GLY A 239 3.80 7.91 21.31
N ALA A 240 4.44 9.04 21.61
CA ALA A 240 4.35 10.24 20.80
C ALA A 240 5.59 10.35 19.93
N PHE A 241 5.43 10.61 18.63
CA PHE A 241 6.53 10.78 17.70
C PHE A 241 6.49 12.14 17.04
N ARG A 242 7.66 12.73 16.83
CA ARG A 242 7.85 13.96 16.06
C ARG A 242 8.41 13.60 14.70
N LEU A 243 7.67 13.95 13.65
CA LEU A 243 8.20 14.00 12.29
C LEU A 243 9.02 15.28 12.14
N ILE A 244 10.22 15.17 11.59
CA ILE A 244 11.04 16.30 11.17
C ILE A 244 11.19 16.17 9.66
N TYR A 245 10.71 17.16 8.92
CA TYR A 245 10.69 17.18 7.47
C TYR A 245 11.46 18.40 6.97
N GLU A 246 12.45 18.20 6.10
CA GLU A 246 13.38 19.25 5.66
C GLU A 246 13.98 20.05 6.83
N ASN A 247 14.43 19.34 7.87
CA ASN A 247 14.97 19.92 9.10
C ASN A 247 13.98 20.79 9.91
N LYS A 248 12.68 20.70 9.62
CA LYS A 248 11.63 21.42 10.36
C LYS A 248 10.72 20.43 11.09
N PRO A 249 10.48 20.61 12.39
CA PRO A 249 9.57 19.72 13.12
C PRO A 249 8.12 19.97 12.66
N TYR A 250 7.39 18.88 12.42
CA TYR A 250 5.96 18.94 12.23
C TYR A 250 5.29 19.44 13.51
N PRO A 251 4.35 20.40 13.42
CA PRO A 251 3.79 21.08 14.59
C PRO A 251 2.96 20.13 15.45
N LYS A 252 2.40 19.09 14.85
CA LYS A 252 1.62 18.06 15.53
C LYS A 252 2.45 16.82 15.78
N LEU A 253 2.35 16.29 17.00
CA LEU A 253 2.89 14.97 17.34
C LEU A 253 2.00 13.86 16.79
N MET A 254 2.64 12.77 16.36
CA MET A 254 1.99 11.51 16.03
C MET A 254 1.78 10.73 17.32
N THR A 255 0.53 10.56 17.75
CA THR A 255 0.14 9.81 18.96
C THR A 255 -0.70 8.60 18.57
N ALA A 256 -0.88 7.64 19.49
CA ALA A 256 -1.65 6.41 19.22
C ALA A 256 -3.10 6.69 18.78
N ASP A 257 -3.76 7.66 19.41
CA ASP A 257 -5.10 8.12 19.03
C ASP A 257 -5.08 9.26 18.00
N GLY A 258 -3.89 9.55 17.46
CA GLY A 258 -3.65 10.63 16.53
C GLY A 258 -4.02 10.28 15.09
N PRO A 259 -4.06 11.27 14.19
CA PRO A 259 -4.25 10.99 12.78
C PRO A 259 -3.05 10.22 12.21
N ILE A 260 -3.28 9.50 11.11
CA ILE A 260 -2.19 8.94 10.29
C ILE A 260 -1.56 10.08 9.50
N PHE A 261 -0.24 10.15 9.53
CA PHE A 261 0.50 11.18 8.81
C PHE A 261 0.83 10.64 7.43
N ILE A 262 0.58 11.46 6.42
CA ILE A 262 0.83 11.13 5.01
C ILE A 262 1.70 12.25 4.47
N TYR A 263 2.89 11.90 3.97
CA TYR A 263 3.78 12.91 3.39
C TYR A 263 4.53 12.37 2.18
N ASP A 264 4.97 13.32 1.35
CA ASP A 264 5.88 13.06 0.24
C ASP A 264 7.26 12.78 0.83
N ALA A 265 7.72 11.55 0.72
CA ALA A 265 8.96 11.13 1.35
C ALA A 265 10.19 11.38 0.45
N THR A 266 10.05 12.12 -0.65
CA THR A 266 11.17 12.55 -1.52
C THR A 266 12.17 13.45 -0.80
N HIS A 267 11.72 14.25 0.16
CA HIS A 267 12.57 15.14 0.92
C HIS A 267 13.12 14.47 2.18
N GLN A 268 14.25 14.99 2.65
CA GLN A 268 14.91 14.48 3.85
C GLN A 268 13.98 14.60 5.07
N HIS A 269 13.73 13.47 5.73
CA HIS A 269 12.89 13.42 6.92
C HIS A 269 13.41 12.42 7.95
N SER A 270 13.06 12.65 9.22
CA SER A 270 13.37 11.77 10.34
C SER A 270 12.19 11.71 11.30
N ILE A 271 12.12 10.64 12.09
CA ILE A 271 11.04 10.42 13.05
C ILE A 271 11.67 10.14 14.40
N LYS A 272 11.28 10.89 15.42
CA LYS A 272 11.85 10.79 16.77
C LYS A 272 10.77 10.50 17.80
N LEU A 273 11.00 9.54 18.68
CA LEU A 273 10.17 9.32 19.86
C LEU A 273 10.31 10.50 20.83
N GLU A 274 9.19 11.11 21.19
CA GLU A 274 9.09 12.23 22.12
C GLU A 274 8.66 11.74 23.51
N ASN A 275 9.40 12.16 24.54
CA ASN A 275 9.03 12.07 25.96
C ASN A 275 8.37 10.74 26.38
N GLY A 276 8.88 9.61 25.86
CA GLY A 276 8.35 8.27 26.12
C GLY A 276 9.46 7.26 26.40
N ASN A 277 9.16 6.28 27.26
CA ASN A 277 10.08 5.19 27.59
C ASN A 277 10.14 4.12 26.48
N ALA A 278 9.04 3.94 25.75
CA ALA A 278 8.92 3.04 24.61
C ALA A 278 7.95 3.64 23.59
N GLY A 279 8.01 3.14 22.36
CA GLY A 279 7.05 3.49 21.33
C GLY A 279 7.00 2.47 20.21
N ARG A 280 5.86 2.39 19.54
CA ARG A 280 5.63 1.48 18.42
C ARG A 280 5.11 2.27 17.24
N LEU A 281 5.72 2.07 16.08
CA LEU A 281 5.44 2.83 14.87
C LEU A 281 5.21 1.88 13.71
N ILE A 282 4.14 2.14 12.97
CA ILE A 282 3.90 1.53 11.67
C ILE A 282 4.23 2.54 10.59
N ILE A 283 5.03 2.13 9.62
CA ILE A 283 5.31 2.91 8.42
C ILE A 283 4.89 2.10 7.20
N VAL A 284 4.03 2.68 6.37
CA VAL A 284 3.71 2.14 5.04
C VAL A 284 4.30 3.04 3.97
N ARG A 285 5.14 2.47 3.13
CA ARG A 285 5.74 3.13 1.98
C ARG A 285 5.01 2.70 0.74
N PHE A 286 4.37 3.64 0.06
CA PHE A 286 3.60 3.39 -1.14
C PHE A 286 4.24 4.05 -2.37
N TYR A 287 4.37 3.29 -3.45
CA TYR A 287 4.91 3.73 -4.73
C TYR A 287 3.94 3.36 -5.86
N PRO A 288 3.04 4.25 -6.28
CA PRO A 288 2.04 3.93 -7.29
C PRO A 288 2.66 3.45 -8.62
N ASP A 289 3.81 4.01 -9.00
CA ASP A 289 4.45 3.72 -10.29
C ASP A 289 5.50 2.60 -10.24
N ARG A 290 5.78 2.02 -9.07
CA ARG A 290 6.83 1.01 -8.95
C ARG A 290 6.30 -0.35 -9.41
N LYS A 291 6.61 -0.67 -10.65
CA LYS A 291 6.29 -1.95 -11.29
C LYS A 291 7.30 -3.08 -11.01
N LYS A 292 8.36 -2.80 -10.25
CA LYS A 292 9.49 -3.72 -10.02
C LYS A 292 9.65 -4.10 -8.54
N LEU A 293 9.53 -5.40 -8.29
CA LEU A 293 9.81 -6.01 -7.00
C LEU A 293 11.29 -6.04 -6.66
N ARG A 294 11.56 -5.89 -5.35
CA ARG A 294 12.75 -6.44 -4.71
C ARG A 294 12.23 -7.21 -3.50
N GLY A 295 12.41 -8.52 -3.47
CA GLY A 295 12.06 -9.31 -2.30
C GLY A 295 13.23 -9.38 -1.34
N SER A 296 13.05 -8.94 -0.09
CA SER A 296 13.74 -9.54 1.05
C SER A 296 12.67 -9.96 2.06
N ILE A 297 12.54 -11.28 2.28
CA ILE A 297 11.66 -11.83 3.30
C ILE A 297 12.36 -11.92 4.67
N ASN A 298 13.65 -11.57 4.75
CA ASN A 298 14.41 -11.67 6.01
C ASN A 298 15.33 -10.46 6.21
N ASN A 299 14.76 -9.29 6.53
CA ASN A 299 15.55 -8.20 7.07
C ASN A 299 14.95 -7.78 8.41
N ASN A 300 15.42 -8.43 9.48
CA ASN A 300 15.46 -7.72 10.76
C ASN A 300 16.34 -6.48 10.51
N ILE A 301 15.75 -5.29 10.53
CA ILE A 301 16.50 -4.03 10.53
C ILE A 301 16.96 -3.86 11.97
N LYS A 302 18.09 -4.49 12.29
CA LYS A 302 18.80 -4.28 13.54
C LYS A 302 19.95 -3.32 13.26
N LEU A 303 20.09 -2.32 14.12
CA LEU A 303 21.40 -1.75 14.41
C LEU A 303 22.05 -2.63 15.46
#